data_AF-A0AA38GU26-F1
#
_entry.id   AF-A0AA38GU26-F1
#
_cell.length_a   1.000
_cell.length_b   1.000
_cell.length_c   1.000
_cell.angle_alpha   90.00
_cell.angle_beta   90.00
_cell.angle_gamma   90.00
#
_symmetry.space_group_name_H-M   'P 1'
#
loop_
_entity.id
_entity.type
_entity.pdbx_description
1 polymer ?
#
loop_
_entity_poly.entity_id
_entity_poly.type
_entity_poly.pdbx_seq_one_letter_code
_entity_poly.pdbx_strand_id
1 'polypeptide(L)'
;MANQIQENSILEEEGELIGTRIREESEREEERATEIQEESAMGKEKLAIHTVNIVVAVNESQESLRACKWACKHFLADHTNMGQSYNFTLVYVQPPVCVSSGPAYIFSGEVVHMLEHEEVRNTQKILKRAMDICNYYNVKAKTLVVTGGNAKEKICEVAQKKGAHFLVMGSRGHGPFI
;
A
#
# COMPACT_ATOMS: atom_id res chain seq x y z
N MET A 1 -9.26 37.90 74.64
CA MET A 1 -9.34 36.45 74.38
C MET A 1 -10.44 36.08 73.37
N ALA A 2 -11.55 36.83 73.26
CA ALA A 2 -12.62 36.52 72.29
C ALA A 2 -12.27 36.80 70.80
N ASN A 3 -11.43 37.80 70.50
CA ASN A 3 -11.11 38.19 69.12
C ASN A 3 -10.22 37.18 68.37
N GLN A 4 -9.31 36.51 69.08
CA GLN A 4 -8.36 35.55 68.48
C GLN A 4 -9.03 34.24 68.07
N ILE A 5 -10.12 33.86 68.74
CA ILE A 5 -10.86 32.63 68.47
C ILE A 5 -11.70 32.78 67.20
N GLN A 6 -12.26 33.98 66.98
CA GLN A 6 -13.09 34.27 65.82
C GLN A 6 -12.28 34.46 64.54
N GLU A 7 -11.05 34.98 64.62
CA GLU A 7 -10.12 35.02 63.48
C GLU A 7 -9.66 33.61 63.07
N ASN A 8 -9.39 32.71 64.02
CA ASN A 8 -9.00 31.34 63.69
C ASN A 8 -10.11 30.53 63.01
N SER A 9 -11.38 30.72 63.39
CA SER A 9 -12.50 30.01 62.74
C SER A 9 -12.74 30.47 61.30
N ILE A 10 -12.54 31.76 61.02
CA ILE A 10 -12.68 32.33 59.67
C ILE A 10 -11.55 31.83 58.75
N LEU A 11 -10.33 31.71 59.28
CA LEU A 11 -9.18 31.20 58.52
C LEU A 11 -9.30 29.70 58.18
N GLU A 12 -9.96 28.90 59.02
CA GLU A 12 -10.24 27.49 58.73
C GLU A 12 -11.30 27.32 57.64
N GLU A 13 -12.39 28.09 57.68
CA GLU A 13 -13.43 28.09 56.64
C GLU A 13 -12.89 28.59 55.28
N GLU A 14 -12.06 29.64 55.26
CA GLU A 14 -11.44 30.13 54.03
C GLU A 14 -10.49 29.09 53.41
N GLY A 15 -9.75 28.35 54.24
CA GLY A 15 -8.88 27.26 53.79
C GLY A 15 -9.65 26.11 53.12
N GLU A 16 -10.81 25.76 53.66
CA GLU A 16 -11.68 24.71 53.11
C GLU A 16 -12.38 25.16 51.81
N LEU A 17 -12.80 26.44 51.74
CA LEU A 17 -13.37 27.03 50.54
C LEU A 17 -12.35 27.16 49.39
N ILE A 18 -11.09 27.43 49.71
CA ILE A 18 -10.00 27.45 48.72
C ILE A 18 -9.66 26.02 48.26
N GLY A 19 -9.60 25.06 49.18
CA GLY A 19 -9.32 23.66 48.85
C GLY A 19 -10.37 23.03 47.92
N THR A 20 -11.66 23.33 48.16
CA THR A 20 -12.77 22.90 47.29
C THR A 20 -12.69 23.52 45.90
N ARG A 21 -12.44 24.83 45.81
CA ARG A 21 -12.30 25.53 44.53
C ARG A 21 -11.12 25.02 43.69
N ILE A 22 -9.98 24.74 44.31
CA ILE A 22 -8.80 24.18 43.62
C ILE A 22 -9.11 22.79 43.06
N ARG A 23 -9.82 21.95 43.83
CA ARG A 23 -10.20 20.61 43.39
C ARG A 23 -11.16 20.66 42.19
N GLU A 24 -12.15 21.55 42.22
CA GLU A 24 -13.09 21.73 41.10
C GLU A 24 -12.46 22.34 39.84
N GLU A 25 -11.42 23.18 39.98
CA GLU A 25 -10.64 23.67 38.84
C GLU A 25 -9.76 22.58 38.24
N SER A 26 -9.10 21.77 39.08
CA SER A 26 -8.32 20.60 38.63
C SER A 26 -9.18 19.58 37.89
N GLU A 27 -10.37 19.25 38.41
CA GLU A 27 -11.30 18.31 37.78
C GLU A 27 -11.79 18.84 36.41
N ARG A 28 -12.09 20.15 36.31
CA ARG A 28 -12.50 20.79 35.05
C ARG A 28 -11.37 20.89 34.02
N GLU A 29 -10.13 21.08 34.45
CA GLU A 29 -8.97 21.07 33.56
C GLU A 29 -8.68 19.65 33.03
N GLU A 30 -8.86 18.63 33.87
CA GLU A 30 -8.71 17.23 33.47
C GLU A 30 -9.79 16.80 32.47
N GLU A 31 -11.05 17.22 32.69
CA GLU A 31 -12.18 16.94 31.79
C GLU A 31 -12.05 17.66 30.43
N ARG A 32 -11.50 18.88 30.41
CA ARG A 32 -11.14 19.54 29.13
C ARG A 32 -9.98 18.87 28.43
N ALA A 33 -9.00 18.36 29.17
CA ALA A 33 -7.86 17.66 28.60
C ALA A 33 -8.27 16.33 27.96
N THR A 34 -9.24 15.62 28.57
CA THR A 34 -9.82 14.40 27.98
C THR A 34 -10.66 14.70 26.74
N GLU A 35 -11.50 15.72 26.75
CA GLU A 35 -12.27 16.15 25.56
C GLU A 35 -11.34 16.53 24.38
N ILE A 36 -10.27 17.29 24.64
CA ILE A 36 -9.27 17.67 23.62
C ILE A 36 -8.52 16.42 23.10
N GLN A 37 -8.22 15.46 23.97
CA GLN A 37 -7.58 14.20 23.58
C GLN A 37 -8.51 13.32 22.72
N GLU A 38 -9.79 13.24 23.04
CA GLU A 38 -10.80 12.49 22.29
C GLU A 38 -11.09 13.12 20.92
N GLU A 39 -11.24 14.45 20.84
CA GLU A 39 -11.40 15.15 19.56
C GLU A 39 -10.16 15.00 18.66
N SER A 40 -8.96 14.99 19.24
CA SER A 40 -7.70 14.76 18.51
C SER A 40 -7.56 13.31 18.03
N ALA A 41 -8.08 12.33 18.78
CA ALA A 41 -8.14 10.94 18.35
C ALA A 41 -9.17 10.73 17.22
N MET A 42 -10.36 11.35 17.34
CA MET A 42 -11.42 11.29 16.34
C MET A 42 -11.05 12.03 15.04
N GLY A 43 -10.26 13.10 15.13
CA GLY A 43 -9.69 13.80 13.98
C GLY A 43 -8.63 13.00 13.21
N LYS A 44 -7.94 12.05 13.88
CA LYS A 44 -6.96 11.16 13.22
C LYS A 44 -7.63 9.98 12.50
N GLU A 45 -8.77 9.52 12.99
CA GLU A 45 -9.51 8.42 12.35
C GLU A 45 -10.25 8.87 11.07
N LYS A 46 -10.55 10.17 10.94
CA LYS A 46 -11.29 10.73 9.80
C LYS A 46 -10.48 11.04 8.53
N LEU A 47 -9.22 10.58 8.41
CA LEU A 47 -8.45 10.66 7.15
C LEU A 47 -7.65 9.40 6.84
N ALA A 48 -8.15 8.21 7.20
CA ALA A 48 -7.69 7.00 6.55
C ALA A 48 -8.28 6.94 5.13
N ILE A 49 -7.64 7.61 4.17
CA ILE A 49 -7.96 7.42 2.76
C ILE A 49 -7.72 5.94 2.44
N HIS A 50 -8.81 5.17 2.35
CA HIS A 50 -8.74 3.76 2.02
C HIS A 50 -8.08 3.63 0.65
N THR A 51 -6.83 3.16 0.64
CA THR A 51 -6.02 3.10 -0.57
C THR A 51 -6.03 1.69 -1.12
N VAL A 52 -6.62 1.50 -2.29
CA VAL A 52 -6.74 0.20 -2.92
C VAL A 52 -5.47 -0.12 -3.70
N ASN A 53 -4.67 -1.05 -3.19
CA ASN A 53 -3.52 -1.63 -3.88
C ASN A 53 -3.95 -2.69 -4.90
N ILE A 54 -3.63 -2.45 -6.16
CA ILE A 54 -3.89 -3.32 -7.31
C ILE A 54 -2.54 -3.74 -7.89
N VAL A 55 -2.31 -5.05 -7.96
CA VAL A 55 -1.13 -5.64 -8.58
C VAL A 55 -1.55 -6.36 -9.85
N VAL A 56 -0.87 -6.09 -10.95
CA VAL A 56 -1.16 -6.70 -12.25
C VAL A 56 0.09 -7.40 -12.76
N ALA A 57 0.01 -8.71 -12.90
CA ALA A 57 1.07 -9.52 -13.49
C ALA A 57 0.98 -9.49 -15.02
N VAL A 58 2.03 -9.01 -15.67
CA VAL A 58 2.14 -8.92 -17.14
C VAL A 58 3.27 -9.78 -17.65
N ASN A 59 3.11 -10.34 -18.85
CA ASN A 59 4.15 -11.04 -19.58
C ASN A 59 4.00 -10.75 -21.09
N GLU A 60 4.67 -11.52 -21.94
CA GLU A 60 4.60 -11.34 -23.40
C GLU A 60 3.23 -11.67 -24.01
N SER A 61 2.34 -12.31 -23.25
CA SER A 61 1.08 -12.84 -23.76
C SER A 61 0.01 -11.76 -23.93
N GLN A 62 -0.83 -11.93 -24.96
CA GLN A 62 -1.97 -11.06 -25.18
C GLN A 62 -3.01 -11.18 -24.08
N GLU A 63 -3.13 -12.35 -23.46
CA GLU A 63 -4.05 -12.61 -22.35
C GLU A 63 -3.69 -11.73 -21.14
N SER A 64 -2.39 -11.60 -20.83
CA SER A 64 -1.94 -10.71 -19.75
C SER A 64 -2.17 -9.23 -20.06
N LEU A 65 -1.95 -8.79 -21.29
CA LEU A 65 -2.22 -7.41 -21.71
C LEU A 65 -3.71 -7.09 -21.73
N ARG A 66 -4.57 -8.05 -22.13
CA ARG A 66 -6.02 -7.93 -22.03
C ARG A 66 -6.47 -7.82 -20.58
N ALA A 67 -5.88 -8.60 -19.66
CA ALA A 67 -6.16 -8.49 -18.24
C ALA A 67 -5.72 -7.14 -17.66
N CYS A 68 -4.57 -6.62 -18.08
CA CYS A 68 -4.13 -5.26 -17.73
C CYS A 68 -5.14 -4.20 -18.21
N LYS A 69 -5.56 -4.27 -19.47
CA LYS A 69 -6.59 -3.37 -20.02
C LYS A 69 -7.90 -3.46 -19.23
N TRP A 70 -8.31 -4.68 -18.88
CA TRP A 70 -9.50 -4.90 -18.06
C TRP A 70 -9.36 -4.24 -16.68
N ALA A 71 -8.22 -4.40 -16.02
CA ALA A 71 -7.96 -3.77 -14.72
C ALA A 71 -8.01 -2.24 -14.81
N CYS A 72 -7.35 -1.65 -15.81
CA CYS A 72 -7.39 -0.20 -16.00
C CYS A 72 -8.82 0.31 -16.21
N LYS A 73 -9.64 -0.40 -16.99
CA LYS A 73 -11.00 0.02 -17.30
C LYS A 73 -11.95 -0.02 -16.08
N HIS A 74 -11.86 -1.04 -15.24
CA HIS A 74 -12.88 -1.29 -14.22
C HIS A 74 -12.51 -0.73 -12.85
N PHE A 75 -11.25 -0.84 -12.41
CA PHE A 75 -10.87 -0.36 -11.09
C PHE A 75 -10.82 1.18 -10.99
N LEU A 76 -10.65 1.89 -12.11
CA LEU A 76 -10.72 3.35 -12.14
C LEU A 76 -12.15 3.88 -12.00
N ALA A 77 -13.10 3.27 -12.72
CA ALA A 77 -14.49 3.71 -12.74
C ALA A 77 -15.12 3.61 -11.34
N ASP A 78 -14.73 2.58 -10.57
CA ASP A 78 -15.31 2.35 -9.26
C ASP A 78 -14.66 3.22 -8.18
N HIS A 79 -13.35 3.48 -8.22
CA HIS A 79 -12.64 4.02 -7.06
C HIS A 79 -12.45 5.55 -7.08
N THR A 80 -12.31 6.17 -8.26
CA THR A 80 -12.19 7.64 -8.35
C THR A 80 -13.50 8.34 -7.97
N ASN A 81 -14.65 7.73 -8.29
CA ASN A 81 -15.97 8.24 -7.95
C ASN A 81 -16.30 8.11 -6.45
N MET A 82 -15.65 7.20 -5.74
CA MET A 82 -15.88 6.95 -4.31
C MET A 82 -14.91 7.70 -3.39
N GLY A 83 -14.06 8.59 -3.93
CA GLY A 83 -13.06 9.32 -3.15
C GLY A 83 -11.93 8.43 -2.60
N GLN A 84 -11.74 7.22 -3.14
CA GLN A 84 -10.70 6.29 -2.73
C GLN A 84 -9.43 6.49 -3.56
N SER A 85 -8.28 6.46 -2.91
CA SER A 85 -7.00 6.43 -3.62
C SER A 85 -6.71 5.01 -4.11
N TYR A 86 -5.94 4.87 -5.20
CA TYR A 86 -5.48 3.57 -5.67
C TYR A 86 -3.97 3.58 -5.94
N ASN A 87 -3.33 2.44 -5.70
CA ASN A 87 -1.96 2.18 -6.10
C ASN A 87 -1.96 1.07 -7.15
N PHE A 88 -1.56 1.38 -8.38
CA PHE A 88 -1.49 0.40 -9.47
C PHE A 88 -0.03 -0.04 -9.70
N THR A 89 0.26 -1.33 -9.57
CA THR A 89 1.61 -1.87 -9.76
C THR A 89 1.61 -2.93 -10.86
N LEU A 90 2.35 -2.69 -11.93
CA LEU A 90 2.67 -3.68 -12.96
C LEU A 90 3.86 -4.51 -12.50
N VAL A 91 3.71 -5.83 -12.54
CA VAL A 91 4.76 -6.78 -12.17
C VAL A 91 5.10 -7.64 -13.37
N TYR A 92 6.39 -7.69 -13.69
CA TYR A 92 6.95 -8.64 -14.64
C TYR A 92 7.96 -9.52 -13.89
N VAL A 93 7.79 -10.84 -13.98
CA VAL A 93 8.80 -11.78 -13.49
C VAL A 93 9.68 -12.17 -14.67
N GLN A 94 10.94 -11.76 -14.62
CA GLN A 94 11.91 -12.13 -15.62
C GLN A 94 12.28 -13.61 -15.44
N PRO A 95 12.07 -14.46 -16.46
CA PRO A 95 12.49 -15.85 -16.40
C PRO A 95 14.03 -15.90 -16.25
N PRO A 96 14.57 -16.92 -15.58
CA PRO A 96 16.01 -17.10 -15.52
C PRO A 96 16.56 -17.40 -16.93
N VAL A 97 17.68 -16.77 -17.28
CA VAL A 97 18.49 -17.14 -18.46
C VAL A 97 18.93 -18.60 -18.31
N CYS A 98 18.22 -19.52 -18.94
CA CYS A 98 18.62 -20.93 -18.99
C CYS A 98 19.69 -21.11 -20.07
N VAL A 99 20.96 -20.92 -19.69
CA VAL A 99 22.09 -21.43 -20.50
C VAL A 99 22.23 -22.92 -20.23
N SER A 100 21.37 -23.74 -20.84
CA SER A 100 21.56 -25.19 -20.84
C SER A 100 22.80 -25.52 -21.68
N SER A 101 23.96 -25.47 -21.04
CA SER A 101 25.18 -26.06 -21.56
C SER A 101 25.06 -27.56 -21.32
N GLY A 102 24.63 -28.32 -22.34
CA GLY A 102 25.00 -29.73 -22.40
C GLY A 102 26.52 -29.84 -22.39
N PRO A 103 27.12 -30.98 -22.02
CA PRO A 103 28.57 -31.14 -21.87
C PRO A 103 29.41 -30.78 -23.11
N ALA A 104 28.78 -30.48 -24.25
CA ALA A 104 29.39 -30.11 -25.52
C ALA A 104 29.23 -28.63 -25.92
N TYR A 105 28.50 -27.78 -25.18
CA TYR A 105 28.26 -26.37 -25.59
C TYR A 105 28.62 -25.38 -24.50
N ILE A 106 29.89 -24.94 -24.48
CA ILE A 106 30.28 -23.75 -23.72
C ILE A 106 29.89 -22.53 -24.56
N PHE A 107 28.87 -21.80 -24.12
CA PHE A 107 28.52 -20.50 -24.70
C PHE A 107 29.67 -19.51 -24.42
N SER A 108 30.11 -18.76 -25.44
CA SER A 108 31.09 -17.69 -25.23
C SER A 108 30.50 -16.60 -24.32
N GLY A 109 31.33 -15.85 -23.60
CA GLY A 109 30.83 -14.76 -22.76
C GLY A 109 30.01 -13.72 -23.55
N GLU A 110 30.31 -13.55 -24.83
CA GLU A 110 29.59 -12.66 -25.74
C GLU A 110 28.14 -13.09 -25.98
N VAL A 111 27.89 -14.38 -26.23
CA VAL A 111 26.52 -14.88 -26.45
C VAL A 111 25.69 -14.87 -25.16
N VAL A 112 26.31 -15.08 -23.99
CA VAL A 112 25.64 -14.90 -22.69
C VAL A 112 25.24 -13.44 -22.49
N HIS A 113 26.14 -12.49 -22.76
CA HIS A 113 25.84 -11.06 -22.69
C HIS A 113 24.78 -10.62 -23.71
N MET A 114 24.76 -11.20 -24.91
CA MET A 114 23.71 -10.94 -25.89
C MET A 114 22.34 -11.41 -25.38
N LEU A 115 22.26 -12.60 -24.79
CA LEU A 115 21.02 -13.13 -24.20
C LEU A 115 20.52 -12.26 -23.05
N GLU A 116 21.40 -11.86 -22.14
CA GLU A 116 21.07 -10.92 -21.06
C GLU A 116 20.54 -9.58 -21.59
N HIS A 117 21.20 -9.03 -22.62
CA HIS A 117 20.78 -7.78 -23.25
C HIS A 117 19.43 -7.92 -23.98
N GLU A 118 19.18 -9.05 -24.64
CA GLU A 118 17.89 -9.33 -25.27
C GLU A 118 16.76 -9.47 -24.24
N GLU A 119 17.02 -10.10 -23.10
CA GLU A 119 16.03 -10.19 -22.02
C GLU A 119 15.67 -8.81 -21.47
N VAL A 120 16.66 -7.95 -21.22
CA VAL A 120 16.41 -6.57 -20.79
C VAL A 120 15.54 -5.84 -21.81
N ARG A 121 15.85 -5.98 -23.10
CA ARG A 121 15.07 -5.37 -24.18
C ARG A 121 13.65 -5.93 -24.24
N ASN A 122 13.46 -7.23 -23.98
CA ASN A 122 12.14 -7.85 -23.96
C ASN A 122 11.30 -7.35 -22.76
N THR A 123 11.90 -7.32 -21.56
CA THR A 123 11.29 -6.77 -20.35
C THR A 123 10.83 -5.34 -20.57
N GLN A 124 11.68 -4.50 -21.16
CA GLN A 124 11.33 -3.11 -21.50
C GLN A 124 10.17 -3.04 -22.49
N LYS A 125 10.17 -3.86 -23.55
CA LYS A 125 9.06 -3.91 -24.53
C LYS A 125 7.73 -4.29 -23.88
N ILE A 126 7.73 -5.30 -23.00
CA ILE A 126 6.53 -5.78 -22.31
C ILE A 126 5.98 -4.71 -21.38
N LEU A 127 6.83 -4.15 -20.51
CA LEU A 127 6.43 -3.10 -19.58
C LEU A 127 6.01 -1.83 -20.31
N LYS A 128 6.67 -1.47 -21.41
CA LYS A 128 6.24 -0.35 -22.25
C LYS A 128 4.82 -0.54 -22.77
N ARG A 129 4.51 -1.70 -23.37
CA ARG A 129 3.16 -2.01 -23.86
C ARG A 129 2.11 -1.95 -22.75
N ALA A 130 2.42 -2.48 -21.57
CA ALA A 130 1.52 -2.42 -20.43
C ALA A 130 1.34 -0.98 -19.90
N MET A 131 2.42 -0.19 -19.83
CA MET A 131 2.33 1.23 -19.46
C MET A 131 1.58 2.07 -20.49
N ASP A 132 1.72 1.79 -21.79
CA ASP A 132 0.95 2.46 -22.84
C ASP A 132 -0.56 2.24 -22.64
N ILE A 133 -0.96 1.02 -22.24
CA ILE A 133 -2.34 0.72 -21.84
C ILE A 133 -2.75 1.54 -20.62
N CYS A 134 -1.93 1.54 -19.56
CA CYS A 134 -2.21 2.32 -18.35
C CYS A 134 -2.40 3.81 -18.67
N ASN A 135 -1.48 4.39 -19.45
CA ASN A 135 -1.51 5.79 -19.86
C ASN A 135 -2.74 6.13 -20.69
N TYR A 136 -3.16 5.24 -21.60
CA TYR A 136 -4.39 5.42 -22.39
C TYR A 136 -5.63 5.56 -21.49
N TYR A 137 -5.67 4.85 -20.37
CA TYR A 137 -6.74 4.94 -19.37
C TYR A 137 -6.45 5.97 -18.26
N ASN A 138 -5.39 6.77 -18.38
CA ASN A 138 -4.98 7.75 -17.37
C ASN A 138 -4.65 7.12 -15.98
N VAL A 139 -4.22 5.86 -15.96
CA VAL A 139 -3.74 5.13 -14.77
C VAL A 139 -2.27 5.46 -14.51
N LYS A 140 -1.97 6.01 -13.33
CA LYS A 140 -0.58 6.15 -12.86
C LYS A 140 -0.10 4.82 -12.28
N ALA A 141 0.60 4.03 -13.10
CA ALA A 141 1.13 2.74 -12.70
C ALA A 141 2.63 2.79 -12.35
N LYS A 142 3.02 2.05 -11.31
CA LYS A 142 4.43 1.75 -10.97
C LYS A 142 4.82 0.43 -11.64
N THR A 143 6.04 0.31 -12.13
CA THR A 143 6.57 -0.94 -12.67
C THR A 143 7.52 -1.61 -11.69
N LEU A 144 7.43 -2.94 -11.57
CA LEU A 144 8.33 -3.75 -10.77
C LEU A 144 8.79 -4.96 -11.60
N VAL A 145 10.10 -5.08 -11.77
CA VAL A 145 10.73 -6.26 -12.36
C VAL A 145 11.25 -7.13 -11.22
N VAL A 146 10.86 -8.40 -11.22
CA VAL A 146 11.39 -9.40 -10.27
C VAL A 146 12.19 -10.42 -11.05
N THR A 147 13.41 -10.69 -10.62
CA THR A 147 14.29 -11.67 -11.24
C THR A 147 14.40 -12.91 -10.36
N GLY A 148 14.62 -14.07 -11.01
CA GLY A 148 14.90 -15.33 -10.35
C GLY A 148 13.70 -16.01 -9.67
N GLY A 149 13.78 -17.33 -9.56
CA GLY A 149 12.74 -18.18 -8.96
C GLY A 149 11.53 -18.43 -9.87
N ASN A 150 10.51 -19.08 -9.33
CA ASN A 150 9.31 -19.42 -10.07
C ASN A 150 8.37 -18.20 -10.16
N ALA A 151 7.86 -17.91 -11.37
CA ALA A 151 6.94 -16.79 -11.59
C ALA A 151 5.69 -16.82 -10.69
N LYS A 152 5.12 -18.00 -10.45
CA LYS A 152 3.91 -18.13 -9.59
C LYS A 152 4.19 -17.68 -8.16
N GLU A 153 5.36 -18.04 -7.63
CA GLU A 153 5.77 -17.72 -6.26
C GLU A 153 6.12 -16.23 -6.15
N LYS A 154 6.88 -15.71 -7.11
CA LYS A 154 7.27 -14.29 -7.13
C LYS A 154 6.09 -13.34 -7.25
N ILE A 155 5.09 -13.69 -8.05
CA ILE A 155 3.85 -12.89 -8.15
C ILE A 155 3.13 -12.87 -6.80
N CYS A 156 2.98 -14.04 -6.15
CA CYS A 156 2.37 -14.14 -4.82
C CYS A 156 3.14 -13.35 -3.75
N GLU A 157 4.47 -13.47 -3.72
CA GLU A 157 5.32 -12.71 -2.79
C GLU A 157 5.13 -11.20 -2.97
N VAL A 158 5.09 -10.72 -4.22
CA VAL A 158 4.88 -9.29 -4.49
C VAL A 158 3.49 -8.85 -4.06
N ALA A 159 2.45 -9.63 -4.38
CA ALA A 159 1.09 -9.32 -3.97
C ALA A 159 0.97 -9.19 -2.45
N GLN A 160 1.56 -10.12 -1.71
CA GLN A 160 1.61 -10.09 -0.24
C GLN A 160 2.39 -8.87 0.27
N LYS A 161 3.61 -8.63 -0.24
CA LYS A 161 4.47 -7.50 0.18
C LYS A 161 3.84 -6.14 -0.10
N LYS A 162 3.03 -6.03 -1.16
CA LYS A 162 2.32 -4.80 -1.53
C LYS A 162 0.97 -4.64 -0.82
N GLY A 163 0.55 -5.62 -0.01
CA GLY A 163 -0.79 -5.62 0.59
C GLY A 163 -1.86 -5.49 -0.49
N ALA A 164 -1.73 -6.28 -1.56
CA ALA A 164 -2.62 -6.21 -2.71
C ALA A 164 -4.04 -6.61 -2.30
N HIS A 165 -5.01 -5.73 -2.57
CA HIS A 165 -6.43 -6.06 -2.47
C HIS A 165 -6.86 -6.86 -3.70
N PHE A 166 -6.27 -6.53 -4.85
CA PHE A 166 -6.52 -7.22 -6.11
C PHE A 166 -5.20 -7.64 -6.76
N LEU A 167 -5.11 -8.93 -7.12
CA LEU A 167 -4.11 -9.47 -8.03
C LEU A 167 -4.78 -9.82 -9.35
N VAL A 168 -4.33 -9.18 -10.43
CA VAL A 168 -4.87 -9.40 -11.78
C VAL A 168 -3.84 -10.11 -12.65
N MET A 169 -4.26 -11.14 -13.35
CA MET A 169 -3.42 -11.93 -14.25
C MET A 169 -4.19 -12.32 -15.52
N GLY A 170 -3.47 -12.59 -16.60
CA GLY A 170 -4.05 -13.20 -17.80
C GLY A 170 -4.29 -14.70 -17.61
N SER A 171 -5.36 -15.23 -18.19
CA SER A 171 -5.61 -16.67 -18.29
C SER A 171 -5.57 -17.10 -19.75
N ARG A 172 -4.89 -18.22 -20.01
CA ARG A 172 -4.86 -18.88 -21.33
C ARG A 172 -5.91 -19.99 -21.45
N GLY A 173 -6.68 -20.28 -20.39
CA GLY A 173 -7.71 -21.31 -20.42
C GLY A 173 -7.20 -22.76 -20.43
N HIS A 174 -5.92 -23.01 -20.10
CA HIS A 174 -5.35 -24.36 -20.03
C HIS A 174 -5.72 -25.11 -18.73
N GLY A 175 -6.99 -25.07 -18.33
CA GLY A 175 -7.49 -25.93 -17.26
C GLY A 175 -7.73 -27.35 -17.78
N PRO A 176 -7.71 -28.38 -16.90
CA PRO A 176 -8.26 -29.67 -17.28
C PRO A 176 -9.72 -29.49 -17.70
N PHE A 177 -10.13 -30.13 -18.79
CA PHE A 177 -11.55 -30.36 -19.05
C PHE A 177 -12.04 -31.25 -17.91
N ILE A 178 -12.73 -30.66 -16.93
CA ILE A 178 -13.44 -31.38 -15.89
C ILE A 178 -14.85 -31.71 -16.36
#